data_AF-L7QXH8-F1
#
_entry.id   AF-L7QXH8-F1
#
_cell.length_a   1.000
_cell.length_b   1.000
_cell.length_c   1.000
_cell.angle_alpha   90.00
_cell.angle_beta   90.00
_cell.angle_gamma   90.00
#
_symmetry.space_group_name_H-M   'P 1'
#
loop_
_entity.id
_entity.type
_entity.pdbx_description
1 polymer ?
#
loop_
_entity_poly.entity_id
_entity_poly.type
_entity_poly.pdbx_seq_one_letter_code
_entity_poly.pdbx_strand_id
1 'polypeptide(L)'
;RLAGNMGWLTFTFGLEKKFRPLCNNLEVVRTHQQQESAKFMSHFNGKFIIKEGKRNIKREPGSSCIELYELRSNGSILCSRLIQVKADAIILNSAFCYILKVLFESKGGEEESGVNYVWLGSKASSEDIKVVEQIAEEVFNSPWLSLQVLNEGNEPENFFWAGLGGKKPYEDNANFMQHTRLFRCSNERGYFTISEKCT
;
A
#
# COMPACT_ATOMS: atom_id res chain seq x y z
N ARG A 1 7.82 10.47 -7.54
CA ARG A 1 7.18 10.93 -8.81
C ARG A 1 6.19 12.04 -8.45
N LEU A 2 6.50 13.31 -8.74
CA LEU A 2 5.76 14.47 -8.24
C LEU A 2 4.45 14.67 -9.03
N ALA A 3 3.30 14.69 -8.36
CA ALA A 3 2.08 15.22 -8.96
C ALA A 3 2.29 16.73 -9.19
N GLY A 4 2.21 17.18 -10.45
CA GLY A 4 2.41 18.58 -10.79
C GLY A 4 1.34 19.49 -10.15
N ASN A 5 1.69 20.74 -9.86
CA ASN A 5 0.77 21.71 -9.26
C ASN A 5 -0.46 22.03 -10.13
N MET A 6 -0.45 21.65 -11.41
CA MET A 6 -1.56 21.90 -12.34
C MET A 6 -2.90 21.32 -11.86
N GLY A 7 -2.90 20.10 -11.33
CA GLY A 7 -4.16 19.50 -10.83
C GLY A 7 -4.77 20.28 -9.67
N TRP A 8 -3.92 20.80 -8.78
CA TRP A 8 -4.33 21.64 -7.67
C TRP A 8 -4.88 22.98 -8.16
N LEU A 9 -4.20 23.65 -9.08
CA LEU A 9 -4.64 24.91 -9.66
C LEU A 9 -5.99 24.76 -10.38
N THR A 10 -6.18 23.70 -11.15
CA THR A 10 -7.46 23.39 -11.83
C THR A 10 -8.59 23.20 -10.82
N PHE A 11 -8.34 22.53 -9.70
CA PHE A 11 -9.34 22.38 -8.64
C PHE A 11 -9.69 23.73 -8.00
N THR A 12 -8.69 24.49 -7.54
CA THR A 12 -8.87 25.77 -6.84
C THR A 12 -9.59 26.81 -7.71
N PHE A 13 -9.19 26.96 -8.97
CA PHE A 13 -9.78 27.99 -9.84
C PHE A 13 -11.09 27.55 -10.53
N GLY A 14 -11.39 26.24 -10.55
CA GLY A 14 -12.55 25.67 -11.22
C GLY A 14 -13.58 25.05 -10.27
N LEU A 15 -13.24 23.90 -9.71
CA LEU A 15 -14.16 23.06 -8.94
C LEU A 15 -14.54 23.68 -7.59
N GLU A 16 -13.59 24.31 -6.89
CA GLU A 16 -13.84 24.91 -5.58
C GLU A 16 -15.00 25.93 -5.62
N LYS A 17 -15.03 26.77 -6.66
CA LYS A 17 -16.11 27.75 -6.87
C LYS A 17 -17.48 27.11 -7.04
N LYS A 18 -17.55 25.89 -7.57
CA LYS A 18 -18.80 25.12 -7.74
C LYS A 18 -19.25 24.45 -6.44
N PHE A 19 -18.32 24.03 -5.58
CA PHE A 19 -18.65 23.40 -4.29
C PHE A 19 -19.03 24.40 -3.21
N ARG A 20 -18.47 25.62 -3.24
CA ARG A 20 -18.75 26.66 -2.24
C ARG A 20 -20.24 26.98 -2.04
N PRO A 21 -21.11 27.10 -3.07
CA PRO A 21 -22.54 27.30 -2.85
C PRO A 21 -23.30 26.04 -2.38
N LEU A 22 -22.70 24.84 -2.50
CA LEU A 22 -23.32 23.57 -2.12
C LEU A 22 -22.99 23.15 -0.68
N CYS A 23 -21.93 23.72 -0.10
CA CYS A 23 -21.44 23.36 1.22
C CYS A 23 -21.39 24.60 2.12
N ASN A 24 -22.13 24.59 3.23
CA ASN A 24 -22.17 25.71 4.18
C ASN A 24 -20.77 26.05 4.73
N ASN A 25 -19.93 25.05 4.96
CA ASN A 25 -18.54 25.19 5.40
C ASN A 25 -17.64 24.26 4.56
N LEU A 26 -17.03 24.78 3.50
CA LEU A 26 -16.09 24.03 2.67
C LEU A 26 -14.67 24.14 3.24
N GLU A 27 -14.13 23.01 3.69
CA GLU A 27 -12.72 22.87 4.07
C GLU A 27 -11.94 22.20 2.92
N VAL A 28 -10.89 22.85 2.42
CA VAL A 28 -10.03 22.28 1.36
C VAL A 28 -8.68 21.93 1.96
N VAL A 29 -8.37 20.64 2.00
CA VAL A 29 -7.10 20.11 2.52
C VAL A 29 -6.32 19.46 1.39
N ARG A 30 -5.09 19.93 1.17
CA ARG A 30 -4.14 19.28 0.26
C ARG A 30 -3.36 18.22 1.01
N THR A 31 -3.42 16.98 0.55
CA THR A 31 -2.62 15.87 1.10
C THR A 31 -1.63 15.36 0.05
N HIS A 32 -0.50 14.84 0.53
CA HIS A 32 0.47 14.11 -0.28
C HIS A 32 0.32 12.61 -0.02
N GLN A 33 0.69 11.80 -1.01
CA GLN A 33 0.65 10.34 -0.90
C GLN A 33 1.44 9.87 0.34
N GLN A 34 0.84 8.99 1.13
CA GLN A 34 1.35 8.50 2.44
C GLN A 34 1.38 9.56 3.57
N GLN A 35 0.88 10.77 3.33
CA GLN A 35 0.72 11.84 4.32
C GLN A 35 -0.76 12.20 4.52
N GLU A 36 -1.66 11.23 4.29
CA GLU A 36 -3.09 11.39 4.50
C GLU A 36 -3.43 11.48 6.00
N SER A 37 -4.39 12.34 6.35
CA SER A 37 -4.83 12.50 7.74
C SER A 37 -5.71 11.34 8.18
N ALA A 38 -5.79 11.08 9.50
CA ALA A 38 -6.69 10.06 10.05
C ALA A 38 -8.15 10.28 9.64
N LYS A 39 -8.61 11.54 9.60
CA LYS A 39 -9.94 11.92 9.12
C LYS A 39 -10.16 11.52 7.66
N PHE A 40 -9.15 11.66 6.79
CA PHE A 40 -9.26 11.20 5.40
C PHE A 40 -9.32 9.66 5.35
N MET A 41 -8.39 9.00 6.04
CA MET A 41 -8.27 7.54 6.06
C MET A 41 -9.53 6.84 6.58
N SER A 42 -10.22 7.43 7.55
CA SER A 42 -11.45 6.84 8.14
C SER A 42 -12.59 6.68 7.13
N HIS A 43 -12.60 7.41 6.02
CA HIS A 43 -13.63 7.25 4.98
C HIS A 43 -13.54 5.91 4.25
N PHE A 44 -12.37 5.26 4.30
CA PHE A 44 -12.10 4.01 3.59
C PHE A 44 -12.26 2.78 4.49
N ASN A 45 -12.55 2.96 5.79
CA ASN A 45 -12.73 1.86 6.74
C ASN A 45 -11.59 0.83 6.70
N GLY A 46 -10.33 1.30 6.66
CA GLY A 46 -9.14 0.45 6.60
C GLY A 46 -8.84 -0.15 5.21
N LYS A 47 -9.56 0.25 4.16
CA LYS A 47 -9.43 -0.31 2.79
C LYS A 47 -8.85 0.72 1.81
N PHE A 48 -7.80 1.41 2.23
CA PHE A 48 -7.14 2.39 1.37
C PHE A 48 -6.00 1.74 0.59
N ILE A 49 -6.14 1.64 -0.74
CA ILE A 49 -5.15 0.99 -1.62
C ILE A 49 -4.43 2.04 -2.46
N ILE A 50 -3.10 2.04 -2.38
CA ILE A 50 -2.23 2.94 -3.13
C ILE A 50 -1.49 2.12 -4.19
N LYS A 51 -1.87 2.30 -5.46
CA LYS A 51 -1.19 1.68 -6.60
C LYS A 51 -0.09 2.58 -7.16
N GLU A 52 0.99 1.97 -7.61
CA GLU A 52 2.05 2.67 -8.33
C GLU A 52 1.63 2.95 -9.79
N GLY A 53 2.01 4.11 -10.32
CA GLY A 53 1.79 4.46 -11.72
C GLY A 53 0.64 5.43 -11.95
N LYS A 54 0.06 5.40 -13.15
CA LYS A 54 -1.06 6.28 -13.53
C LYS A 54 -2.32 5.45 -13.72
N ARG A 55 -3.46 6.05 -13.39
CA ARG A 55 -4.77 5.49 -13.70
C ARG A 55 -4.93 5.33 -15.23
N ASN A 56 -5.58 4.25 -15.66
CA ASN A 56 -5.94 3.98 -17.06
C ASN A 56 -4.77 3.73 -18.04
N ILE A 57 -3.60 3.29 -17.57
CA ILE A 57 -2.59 2.75 -18.47
C ILE A 57 -3.12 1.42 -19.02
N LYS A 58 -3.33 1.34 -20.33
CA LYS A 58 -3.68 0.07 -20.99
C LYS A 58 -2.50 -0.88 -20.86
N ARG A 59 -2.77 -2.10 -20.42
CA ARG A 59 -1.75 -3.17 -20.35
C ARG A 59 -1.36 -3.56 -21.77
N GLU A 60 -0.08 -3.82 -21.98
CA GLU A 60 0.39 -4.42 -23.22
C GLU A 60 -0.18 -5.84 -23.33
N PRO A 61 -0.74 -6.23 -24.49
CA PRO A 61 -1.22 -7.59 -24.71
C PRO A 61 -0.09 -8.60 -24.50
N GLY A 62 -0.31 -9.61 -23.65
CA GLY A 62 0.68 -10.67 -23.40
C GLY A 62 1.73 -10.34 -22.33
N SER A 63 1.57 -9.30 -21.52
CA SER A 63 2.38 -9.13 -20.31
C SER A 63 1.69 -9.82 -19.13
N SER A 64 2.36 -10.81 -18.52
CA SER A 64 2.04 -11.18 -17.13
C SER A 64 2.13 -9.95 -16.23
N CYS A 65 1.22 -9.84 -15.25
CA CYS A 65 1.15 -8.71 -14.35
C CYS A 65 1.32 -9.21 -12.93
N ILE A 66 2.45 -8.81 -12.34
CA ILE A 66 2.81 -9.13 -10.97
C ILE A 66 2.74 -7.83 -10.17
N GLU A 67 1.91 -7.81 -9.14
CA GLU A 67 1.78 -6.67 -8.23
C GLU A 67 1.97 -7.19 -6.80
N LEU A 68 2.94 -6.63 -6.08
CA LEU A 68 3.11 -6.89 -4.65
C LEU A 68 2.59 -5.70 -3.86
N TYR A 69 1.83 -5.99 -2.82
CA TYR A 69 1.27 -5.02 -1.92
C TYR A 69 1.68 -5.32 -0.49
N GLU A 70 2.07 -4.29 0.25
CA GLU A 70 2.43 -4.34 1.67
C GLU A 70 1.32 -3.67 2.49
N LEU A 71 0.80 -4.35 3.52
CA LEU A 71 -0.10 -3.73 4.48
C LEU A 71 0.71 -2.90 5.47
N ARG A 72 0.43 -1.59 5.53
CA ARG A 72 0.99 -0.68 6.53
C ARG A 72 -0.08 -0.16 7.47
N SER A 73 0.20 -0.19 8.76
CA SER A 73 -0.66 0.35 9.80
C SER A 73 0.11 1.36 10.65
N ASN A 74 -0.43 2.57 10.79
CA ASN A 74 0.16 3.62 11.62
C ASN A 74 -0.67 3.77 12.89
N GLY A 75 -0.36 2.94 13.90
CA GLY A 75 -0.96 2.98 15.23
C GLY A 75 -2.39 2.43 15.33
N SER A 76 -3.29 2.81 14.41
CA SER A 76 -4.67 2.32 14.36
C SER A 76 -5.00 1.65 13.04
N ILE A 77 -5.78 0.59 13.15
CA ILE A 77 -6.34 -0.18 12.03
C ILE A 77 -7.18 0.67 11.06
N LEU A 78 -7.78 1.75 11.56
CA LEU A 78 -8.55 2.70 10.73
C LEU A 78 -7.65 3.50 9.78
N CYS A 79 -6.35 3.56 10.09
CA CYS A 79 -5.33 4.23 9.29
C CYS A 79 -4.46 3.25 8.49
N SER A 80 -4.92 2.00 8.36
CA SER A 80 -4.27 0.99 7.54
C SER A 80 -4.36 1.34 6.06
N ARG A 81 -3.33 0.94 5.32
CA ARG A 81 -3.23 1.14 3.88
C ARG A 81 -2.48 0.00 3.24
N LEU A 82 -2.93 -0.39 2.07
CA LEU A 82 -2.26 -1.37 1.24
C LEU A 82 -1.46 -0.63 0.16
N ILE A 83 -0.14 -0.69 0.23
CA ILE A 83 0.74 0.05 -0.68
C ILE A 83 1.38 -0.91 -1.67
N GLN A 84 1.26 -0.61 -2.96
CA GLN A 84 2.01 -1.32 -3.98
C GLN A 84 3.50 -1.03 -3.82
N VAL A 85 4.28 -2.09 -3.70
CA VAL A 85 5.74 -2.07 -3.59
C VAL A 85 6.33 -2.86 -4.76
N LYS A 86 7.65 -2.76 -4.91
CA LYS A 86 8.36 -3.56 -5.92
C LYS A 86 8.15 -5.04 -5.61
N ALA A 87 7.69 -5.81 -6.60
CA ALA A 87 7.59 -7.27 -6.51
C ALA A 87 9.00 -7.88 -6.53
N ASP A 88 9.58 -8.03 -5.34
CA ASP A 88 10.90 -8.60 -5.14
C ASP A 88 10.93 -9.26 -3.75
N ALA A 89 11.41 -10.50 -3.68
CA ALA A 89 11.41 -11.26 -2.42
C ALA A 89 12.16 -10.55 -1.28
N ILE A 90 13.16 -9.71 -1.60
CA ILE A 90 13.92 -8.92 -0.59
C ILE A 90 13.06 -7.92 0.19
N ILE A 91 11.88 -7.55 -0.33
CA ILE A 91 10.97 -6.58 0.29
C ILE A 91 10.10 -7.21 1.38
N LEU A 92 10.01 -8.54 1.42
CA LEU A 92 9.26 -9.24 2.46
C LEU A 92 9.88 -8.99 3.84
N ASN A 93 9.03 -9.01 4.86
CA ASN A 93 9.46 -8.95 6.24
C ASN A 93 8.48 -9.72 7.13
N SER A 94 9.01 -10.57 8.01
CA SER A 94 8.21 -11.45 8.87
C SER A 94 7.24 -10.71 9.80
N ALA A 95 7.44 -9.42 10.06
CA ALA A 95 6.55 -8.61 10.91
C ALA A 95 5.36 -7.99 10.16
N PHE A 96 5.27 -8.14 8.83
CA PHE A 96 4.23 -7.53 8.01
C PHE A 96 3.44 -8.55 7.19
N CYS A 97 2.33 -8.09 6.64
CA CYS A 97 1.47 -8.87 5.74
C CYS A 97 1.54 -8.31 4.32
N TYR A 98 1.45 -9.20 3.33
CA TYR A 98 1.55 -8.85 1.92
C TYR A 98 0.46 -9.51 1.09
N ILE A 99 0.09 -8.88 -0.02
CA ILE A 99 -0.73 -9.49 -1.07
C ILE A 99 0.08 -9.49 -2.37
N LEU A 100 0.41 -10.69 -2.87
CA LEU A 100 1.03 -10.89 -4.16
C LEU A 100 -0.05 -11.29 -5.17
N LYS A 101 -0.35 -10.39 -6.10
CA LYS A 101 -1.24 -10.65 -7.22
C LYS A 101 -0.42 -11.12 -8.42
N VAL A 102 -0.69 -12.32 -8.90
CA VAL A 102 -0.07 -12.92 -10.08
C VAL A 102 -1.16 -13.17 -11.12
N LEU A 103 -1.11 -12.42 -12.22
CA LEU A 103 -2.00 -12.62 -13.37
C LEU A 103 -1.30 -13.43 -14.46
N PHE A 104 -2.00 -14.43 -14.97
CA PHE A 104 -1.54 -15.24 -16.08
C PHE A 104 -1.92 -14.59 -17.41
N GLU A 105 -1.12 -14.86 -18.44
CA GLU A 105 -1.42 -14.43 -19.80
C GLU A 105 -2.65 -15.17 -20.31
N SER A 106 -3.75 -14.44 -20.50
CA SER A 106 -4.94 -14.98 -21.14
C SER A 106 -4.73 -14.99 -22.65
N LYS A 107 -4.60 -16.18 -23.24
CA LYS A 107 -4.63 -16.36 -24.70
C LYS A 107 -6.06 -16.15 -25.20
N GLY A 108 -6.49 -14.89 -25.33
CA GLY A 108 -7.83 -14.59 -25.88
C GLY A 108 -8.51 -13.31 -25.43
N GLY A 109 -7.95 -12.55 -24.48
CA GLY A 109 -8.38 -11.17 -24.21
C GLY A 109 -9.70 -10.96 -23.46
N GLU A 110 -10.38 -12.00 -22.98
CA GLU A 110 -11.70 -11.83 -22.35
C GLU A 110 -11.74 -12.07 -20.83
N GLU A 111 -10.82 -12.86 -20.26
CA GLU A 111 -10.81 -13.13 -18.81
C GLU A 111 -9.39 -13.15 -18.24
N GLU A 112 -9.10 -12.24 -17.29
CA GLU A 112 -7.84 -12.24 -16.54
C GLU A 112 -7.89 -13.34 -15.47
N SER A 113 -7.22 -14.46 -15.74
CA SER A 113 -7.03 -15.54 -14.76
C SER A 113 -5.75 -15.34 -13.96
N GLY A 114 -5.72 -15.84 -12.73
CA GLY A 114 -4.59 -15.60 -11.84
C GLY A 114 -4.77 -16.14 -10.43
N VAL A 115 -3.78 -15.85 -9.60
CA VAL A 115 -3.75 -16.20 -8.19
C VAL A 115 -3.38 -14.97 -7.38
N ASN A 116 -4.13 -14.69 -6.33
CA ASN A 116 -3.76 -13.75 -5.29
C ASN A 116 -3.27 -14.53 -4.08
N TYR A 117 -2.03 -14.30 -3.67
CA TYR A 117 -1.45 -14.88 -2.47
C TYR A 117 -1.47 -13.84 -1.35
N VAL A 118 -2.14 -14.15 -0.25
CA VAL A 118 -2.07 -13.39 0.99
C VAL A 118 -0.97 -14.00 1.84
N TRP A 119 0.18 -13.36 1.90
CA TRP A 119 1.32 -13.84 2.67
C TRP A 119 1.30 -13.21 4.06
N LEU A 120 1.29 -14.06 5.08
CA LEU A 120 1.24 -13.70 6.49
C LEU A 120 2.61 -13.93 7.11
N GLY A 121 3.29 -12.83 7.46
CA GLY A 121 4.53 -12.90 8.21
C GLY A 121 4.30 -13.55 9.58
N SER A 122 5.24 -14.38 10.00
CA SER A 122 5.21 -15.14 11.25
C SER A 122 5.16 -14.28 12.52
N LYS A 123 5.56 -13.01 12.42
CA LYS A 123 5.57 -12.00 13.49
C LYS A 123 4.54 -10.89 13.26
N ALA A 124 3.68 -11.01 12.25
CA ALA A 124 2.62 -10.04 11.99
C ALA A 124 1.59 -10.02 13.12
N SER A 125 1.00 -8.85 13.38
CA SER A 125 -0.03 -8.71 14.41
C SER A 125 -1.33 -9.41 13.99
N SER A 126 -2.07 -9.94 14.96
CA SER A 126 -3.35 -10.62 14.69
C SER A 126 -4.40 -9.68 14.07
N GLU A 127 -4.29 -8.40 14.39
CA GLU A 127 -5.10 -7.30 13.89
C GLU A 127 -4.80 -7.05 12.40
N ASP A 128 -3.52 -6.97 12.02
CA ASP A 128 -3.11 -6.79 10.63
C ASP A 128 -3.49 -7.99 9.76
N ILE A 129 -3.37 -9.22 10.30
CA ILE A 129 -3.80 -10.45 9.62
C ILE A 129 -5.29 -10.38 9.27
N LYS A 130 -6.15 -10.04 10.24
CA LYS A 130 -7.60 -9.92 10.00
C LYS A 130 -7.92 -8.87 8.93
N VAL A 131 -7.19 -7.75 8.93
CA VAL A 131 -7.39 -6.67 7.97
C VAL A 131 -6.96 -7.10 6.57
N VAL A 132 -5.79 -7.72 6.42
CA VAL A 132 -5.31 -8.12 5.10
C VAL A 132 -6.20 -9.20 4.50
N GLU A 133 -6.68 -10.14 5.31
CA GLU A 133 -7.61 -11.18 4.88
C GLU A 133 -8.94 -10.57 4.43
N GLN A 134 -9.49 -9.63 5.21
CA GLN A 134 -10.70 -8.91 4.83
C GLN A 134 -10.52 -8.12 3.53
N ILE A 135 -9.41 -7.39 3.38
CA ILE A 135 -9.11 -6.65 2.15
C ILE A 135 -8.98 -7.61 0.97
N ALA A 136 -8.31 -8.75 1.16
CA ALA A 136 -8.12 -9.74 0.11
C ALA A 136 -9.46 -10.33 -0.35
N GLU A 137 -10.33 -10.68 0.58
CA GLU A 137 -11.66 -11.21 0.28
C GLU A 137 -12.55 -10.19 -0.42
N GLU A 138 -12.59 -8.95 0.05
CA GLU A 138 -13.53 -7.96 -0.50
C GLU A 138 -13.05 -7.30 -1.81
N VAL A 139 -11.73 -7.19 -2.01
CA VAL A 139 -11.16 -6.40 -3.12
C VAL A 139 -10.44 -7.25 -4.15
N PHE A 140 -9.83 -8.36 -3.73
CA PHE A 140 -9.02 -9.21 -4.61
C PHE A 140 -9.71 -10.51 -4.99
N ASN A 141 -10.68 -10.98 -4.20
CA ASN A 141 -11.46 -12.16 -4.55
C ASN A 141 -12.34 -11.85 -5.77
N SER A 142 -12.25 -12.72 -6.77
CA SER A 142 -12.98 -12.61 -8.02
C SER A 142 -13.20 -14.03 -8.54
N PRO A 143 -14.33 -14.35 -9.20
CA PRO A 143 -14.57 -15.68 -9.76
C PRO A 143 -13.45 -16.20 -10.68
N TRP A 144 -12.65 -15.29 -11.24
CA TRP A 144 -11.57 -15.58 -12.19
C TRP A 144 -10.19 -15.70 -11.53
N LEU A 145 -10.05 -15.26 -10.27
CA LEU A 145 -8.80 -15.25 -9.53
C LEU A 145 -8.92 -16.14 -8.30
N SER A 146 -8.05 -17.13 -8.18
CA SER A 146 -7.98 -17.89 -6.93
C SER A 146 -7.34 -17.04 -5.83
N LEU A 147 -7.84 -17.20 -4.60
CA LEU A 147 -7.28 -16.55 -3.41
C LEU A 147 -6.67 -17.62 -2.50
N GLN A 148 -5.41 -17.45 -2.10
CA GLN A 148 -4.69 -18.39 -1.24
C GLN A 148 -4.03 -17.63 -0.09
N VAL A 149 -4.32 -18.04 1.14
CA VAL A 149 -3.65 -17.53 2.35
C VAL A 149 -2.45 -18.43 2.64
N LEU A 150 -1.27 -17.82 2.79
CA LEU A 150 0.01 -18.48 3.02
C LEU A 150 0.62 -17.97 4.32
N ASN A 151 0.94 -18.88 5.22
CA ASN A 151 1.80 -18.57 6.36
C ASN A 151 3.26 -18.60 5.92
N GLU A 152 4.07 -17.69 6.43
CA GLU A 152 5.52 -17.68 6.23
C GLU A 152 6.14 -19.07 6.47
N GLY A 153 6.98 -19.52 5.52
CA GLY A 153 7.61 -20.84 5.52
C GLY A 153 6.80 -21.95 4.82
N ASN A 154 5.53 -21.72 4.51
CA ASN A 154 4.66 -22.65 3.77
C ASN A 154 4.37 -22.18 2.34
N GLU A 155 5.26 -21.38 1.74
CA GLU A 155 5.04 -20.84 0.40
C GLU A 155 5.25 -21.92 -0.69
N PRO A 156 4.41 -21.95 -1.74
CA PRO A 156 4.60 -22.88 -2.83
C PRO A 156 5.88 -22.54 -3.63
N GLU A 157 6.70 -23.54 -3.91
CA GLU A 157 8.03 -23.34 -4.51
C GLU A 157 7.99 -22.67 -5.90
N ASN A 158 6.97 -22.98 -6.71
CA ASN A 158 6.96 -22.60 -8.12
C ASN A 158 6.45 -21.18 -8.37
N PHE A 159 5.17 -20.90 -8.07
CA PHE A 159 4.51 -19.68 -8.57
C PHE A 159 4.74 -18.45 -7.69
N PHE A 160 4.74 -18.62 -6.36
CA PHE A 160 4.92 -17.51 -5.43
C PHE A 160 6.31 -16.89 -5.58
N TRP A 161 7.36 -17.72 -5.48
CA TRP A 161 8.74 -17.25 -5.61
C TRP A 161 9.08 -16.81 -7.03
N ALA A 162 8.57 -17.46 -8.08
CA ALA A 162 8.75 -16.97 -9.45
C ALA A 162 8.14 -15.57 -9.64
N GLY A 163 6.96 -15.33 -9.06
CA GLY A 163 6.32 -14.01 -9.05
C GLY A 163 7.17 -12.93 -8.37
N LEU A 164 7.95 -13.29 -7.35
CA LEU A 164 8.84 -12.37 -6.64
C LEU A 164 10.26 -12.27 -7.23
N GLY A 165 10.50 -12.83 -8.41
CA GLY A 165 11.81 -12.83 -9.05
C GLY A 165 12.81 -13.77 -8.37
N GLY A 166 12.31 -14.89 -7.84
CA GLY A 166 13.05 -15.93 -7.14
C GLY A 166 13.07 -15.75 -5.62
N LYS A 167 13.34 -16.85 -4.90
CA LYS A 167 13.53 -16.83 -3.45
C LYS A 167 14.85 -16.14 -3.11
N LYS A 168 14.79 -15.13 -2.23
CA LYS A 168 15.94 -14.36 -1.76
C LYS A 168 15.89 -14.22 -0.24
N PRO A 169 17.03 -14.00 0.43
CA PRO A 169 17.03 -13.58 1.82
C PRO A 169 16.29 -12.26 1.97
N TYR A 170 15.43 -12.18 2.98
CA TYR A 170 14.68 -10.99 3.35
C TYR A 170 14.77 -10.76 4.85
N GLU A 171 14.36 -9.58 5.32
CA GLU A 171 14.52 -9.21 6.72
C GLU A 171 13.48 -9.91 7.60
N ASP A 172 13.91 -10.59 8.66
CA ASP A 172 13.03 -11.43 9.48
C ASP A 172 12.48 -10.72 10.74
N ASN A 173 12.81 -9.45 10.92
CA ASN A 173 12.48 -8.69 12.12
C ASN A 173 12.14 -7.23 11.82
N ALA A 174 11.40 -6.60 12.73
CA ALA A 174 11.08 -5.18 12.67
C ALA A 174 11.27 -4.53 14.04
N ASN A 175 12.38 -4.85 14.72
CA ASN A 175 12.64 -4.36 16.08
C ASN A 175 12.67 -2.83 16.15
N PHE A 176 13.00 -2.16 15.05
CA PHE A 176 12.96 -0.70 14.95
C PHE A 176 11.57 -0.12 15.29
N MET A 177 10.48 -0.86 15.08
CA MET A 177 9.12 -0.43 15.42
C MET A 177 8.86 -0.38 16.94
N GLN A 178 9.68 -1.06 17.73
CA GLN A 178 9.57 -1.09 19.20
C GLN A 178 10.26 0.12 19.86
N HIS A 179 11.02 0.90 19.10
CA HIS A 179 11.77 2.03 19.60
C HIS A 179 11.14 3.36 19.16
N THR A 180 10.92 4.26 20.10
CA THR A 180 10.46 5.64 19.81
C THR A 180 11.60 6.61 20.07
N ARG A 181 11.93 7.43 19.07
CA ARG A 181 13.00 8.43 19.18
C ARG A 181 12.42 9.83 19.10
N LEU A 182 12.82 10.70 20.03
CA LEU A 182 12.38 12.09 20.07
C LEU A 182 13.49 13.00 19.54
N PHE A 183 13.20 13.77 18.50
CA PHE A 183 14.13 14.73 17.93
C PHE A 183 13.61 16.16 18.08
N ARG A 184 14.51 17.08 18.45
CA ARG A 184 14.31 18.51 18.29
C ARG A 184 14.95 18.96 16.98
N CYS A 185 14.12 19.44 16.08
CA CYS A 185 14.52 20.10 14.84
C CYS A 185 14.53 21.62 15.06
N SER A 186 15.62 22.31 14.71
CA SER A 186 15.72 23.77 14.82
C SER A 186 16.46 24.36 13.63
N ASN A 187 16.04 25.57 13.22
CA ASN A 187 16.72 26.39 12.21
C ASN A 187 17.24 27.71 12.80
N GLU A 188 17.33 27.81 14.13
CA GLU A 188 17.73 29.03 14.86
C GLU A 188 19.13 29.53 14.48
N ARG A 189 20.00 28.64 13.97
CA ARG A 189 21.39 28.94 13.60
C ARG A 189 21.58 29.32 12.12
N GLY A 190 20.50 29.46 11.36
CA GLY A 190 20.54 29.70 9.92
C GLY A 190 20.81 28.44 9.08
N TYR A 191 20.90 27.26 9.71
CA TYR A 191 20.94 25.96 9.06
C TYR A 191 20.11 24.95 9.87
N PHE A 192 19.57 23.94 9.17
CA PHE A 192 18.73 22.92 9.78
C PHE A 192 19.58 22.00 10.68
N THR A 193 19.19 21.92 11.95
CA THR A 193 19.84 21.09 12.97
C THR A 193 18.85 20.12 13.59
N ILE A 194 19.29 18.88 13.80
CA ILE A 194 18.52 17.83 14.46
C ILE A 194 19.31 17.40 15.71
N SER A 195 18.65 17.39 16.86
CA SER A 195 19.22 16.87 18.12
C SER A 195 18.27 15.86 18.75
N GLU A 196 18.75 14.67 19.07
CA GLU A 196 17.98 13.66 19.79
C GLU A 196 17.83 14.05 21.25
N LYS A 197 16.63 13.89 21.82
CA LYS A 197 16.29 14.32 23.18
C LYS A 197 16.17 13.17 24.17
N CYS A 198 15.72 12.01 23.73
CA CYS A 198 15.60 10.81 24.55
C CYS A 198 15.95 9.57 23.71
N THR A 199 16.61 8.60 24.33
CA THR A 199 16.86 7.25 23.80
C THR A 199 15.99 6.24 24.54
#